data_AF-A0A6P0MIB1-F1
#
_entry.id   AF-A0A6P0MIB1-F1
#
_cell.length_a   1.000
_cell.length_b   1.000
_cell.length_c   1.000
_cell.angle_alpha   90.00
_cell.angle_beta   90.00
_cell.angle_gamma   90.00
#
_symmetry.space_group_name_H-M   'P 1'
#
loop_
_entity.id
_entity.type
_entity.pdbx_description
1 polymer ?
#
loop_
_entity_poly.entity_id
_entity_poly.type
_entity_poly.pdbx_seq_one_letter_code
_entity_poly.pdbx_strand_id
1 'polypeptide(L)'
;MSKAKASQFHQHSPNLPHADTSKESWETSEFNVAHWLIVEDDKGERKYPLGGKVYSIGRESNSDIHLCSMFVSRRHATLVRQKRKDGSCDYQIIDGDLQGNLSANGILINGRKLPAPNLKNKLAAQNLKHQDKIVFGAGVSATYHQLDRQDKRTDKQTGSLDPLDDITLIDPGMIDLDN
;
A
#
# COMPACT_ATOMS: atom_id res chain seq x y z
N MET A 1 -22.95 -65.40 -16.86
CA MET A 1 -22.19 -64.66 -15.82
C MET A 1 -23.12 -64.37 -14.64
N SER A 2 -22.56 -64.38 -13.42
CA SER A 2 -23.15 -64.55 -12.08
C SER A 2 -24.40 -63.77 -11.63
N LYS A 3 -25.25 -64.48 -10.85
CA LYS A 3 -25.77 -64.25 -9.45
C LYS A 3 -25.42 -62.89 -8.77
N ALA A 4 -26.16 -62.29 -7.82
CA ALA A 4 -27.40 -62.54 -7.05
C ALA A 4 -27.79 -61.27 -6.21
N LYS A 5 -28.95 -61.35 -5.53
CA LYS A 5 -29.67 -60.42 -4.60
C LYS A 5 -28.87 -59.64 -3.53
N ALA A 6 -29.45 -58.50 -3.08
CA ALA A 6 -29.61 -57.98 -1.69
C ALA A 6 -30.12 -56.51 -1.75
N SER A 7 -30.69 -55.81 -0.76
CA SER A 7 -31.37 -56.02 0.53
C SER A 7 -31.80 -54.60 0.98
N GLN A 8 -32.92 -54.45 1.69
CA GLN A 8 -33.27 -53.21 2.41
C GLN A 8 -32.26 -52.91 3.53
N PHE A 9 -32.05 -51.62 3.86
CA PHE A 9 -31.87 -51.11 5.24
C PHE A 9 -32.13 -49.59 5.30
N HIS A 10 -33.03 -49.17 6.18
CA HIS A 10 -33.09 -47.82 6.75
C HIS A 10 -31.84 -47.59 7.62
N GLN A 11 -31.38 -46.34 7.82
CA GLN A 11 -31.12 -45.72 9.14
C GLN A 11 -30.62 -44.26 9.02
N HIS A 12 -31.27 -43.38 9.79
CA HIS A 12 -30.81 -42.21 10.55
C HIS A 12 -29.61 -41.33 10.10
N SER A 13 -29.87 -40.01 10.04
CA SER A 13 -28.88 -38.94 10.14
C SER A 13 -28.17 -38.91 11.50
N PRO A 14 -26.90 -38.45 11.52
CA PRO A 14 -26.47 -37.51 12.54
C PRO A 14 -25.72 -36.28 11.97
N ASN A 15 -25.85 -35.17 12.69
CA ASN A 15 -25.32 -33.83 12.39
C ASN A 15 -23.79 -33.75 12.22
N LEU A 16 -23.37 -32.74 11.43
CA LEU A 16 -22.28 -31.74 11.64
C LEU A 16 -21.35 -31.59 10.42
N PRO A 17 -20.66 -30.44 10.22
CA PRO A 17 -20.80 -29.13 10.87
C PRO A 17 -21.08 -27.99 9.88
N HIS A 18 -21.44 -26.84 10.45
CA HIS A 18 -21.47 -25.54 9.81
C HIS A 18 -20.31 -25.35 8.83
N ALA A 19 -20.64 -24.96 7.60
CA ALA A 19 -19.69 -24.35 6.68
C ALA A 19 -19.21 -23.05 7.34
N ASP A 20 -18.08 -23.16 8.04
CA ASP A 20 -17.25 -22.07 8.49
C ASP A 20 -16.85 -21.27 7.25
N THR A 21 -17.68 -20.29 6.93
CA THR A 21 -17.34 -19.21 6.04
C THR A 21 -16.36 -18.35 6.80
N SER A 22 -15.12 -18.84 6.88
CA SER A 22 -13.96 -18.02 7.21
C SER A 22 -13.82 -17.02 6.07
N LYS A 23 -14.59 -15.95 6.22
CA LYS A 23 -14.33 -14.64 5.63
C LYS A 23 -12.83 -14.47 5.70
N GLU A 24 -12.20 -14.33 4.55
CA GLU A 24 -10.80 -13.96 4.42
C GLU A 24 -10.56 -12.78 5.36
N SER A 25 -10.00 -13.11 6.52
CA SER A 25 -9.61 -12.15 7.52
C SER A 25 -8.70 -11.17 6.82
N TRP A 26 -9.08 -9.89 6.84
CA TRP A 26 -8.22 -8.81 6.44
C TRP A 26 -6.99 -8.87 7.33
N GLU A 27 -6.00 -9.64 6.92
CA GLU A 27 -4.69 -9.70 7.53
C GLU A 27 -4.04 -8.36 7.21
N THR A 28 -4.45 -7.37 8.00
CA THR A 28 -3.91 -6.03 8.02
C THR A 28 -2.59 -6.15 8.76
N SER A 29 -1.65 -6.87 8.15
CA SER A 29 -0.33 -7.05 8.74
C SER A 29 0.31 -5.67 8.85
N GLU A 30 0.90 -5.45 10.02
CA GLU A 30 1.48 -4.24 10.61
C GLU A 30 2.58 -3.58 9.76
N PHE A 31 2.27 -3.18 8.53
CA PHE A 31 3.17 -2.35 7.74
C PHE A 31 2.95 -0.91 8.19
N ASN A 32 3.80 -0.43 9.10
CA ASN A 32 3.83 0.98 9.48
C ASN A 32 4.15 1.89 8.29
N VAL A 33 4.61 1.37 7.15
CA VAL A 33 4.91 2.21 5.98
C VAL A 33 3.71 2.28 5.02
N ALA A 34 3.16 3.47 4.83
CA ALA A 34 2.22 3.80 3.77
C ALA A 34 2.96 4.07 2.46
N HIS A 35 2.44 3.57 1.34
CA HIS A 35 3.06 3.70 0.03
C HIS A 35 2.20 4.55 -0.90
N TRP A 36 2.85 5.42 -1.67
CA TRP A 36 2.18 6.31 -2.62
C TRP A 36 2.97 6.41 -3.92
N LEU A 37 2.26 6.58 -5.03
CA LEU A 37 2.81 6.96 -6.31
C LEU A 37 2.23 8.31 -6.72
N ILE A 38 3.08 9.31 -6.91
CA ILE A 38 2.67 10.63 -7.41
C ILE A 38 2.98 10.64 -8.90
N VAL A 39 1.96 10.70 -9.75
CA VAL A 39 2.06 10.75 -11.20
C VAL A 39 1.98 12.20 -11.66
N GLU A 40 2.78 12.56 -12.64
CA GLU A 40 2.73 13.83 -13.37
C GLU A 40 2.64 13.51 -14.87
N ASP A 41 1.58 13.98 -15.53
CA ASP A 41 1.34 13.82 -16.96
C ASP A 41 0.55 15.03 -17.53
N ASP A 42 0.00 14.91 -18.73
CA ASP A 42 -0.74 16.00 -19.42
C ASP A 42 -1.98 16.49 -18.64
N LYS A 43 -2.45 15.74 -17.64
CA LYS A 43 -3.55 16.12 -16.74
C LYS A 43 -3.08 16.70 -15.40
N GLY A 44 -1.79 16.95 -15.25
CA GLY A 44 -1.18 17.43 -14.02
C GLY A 44 -0.90 16.32 -13.00
N GLU A 45 -0.67 16.73 -11.75
CA GLU A 45 -0.26 15.83 -10.69
C GLU A 45 -1.43 15.05 -10.07
N ARG A 46 -1.26 13.73 -9.86
CA ARG A 46 -2.23 12.87 -9.17
C ARG A 46 -1.53 11.89 -8.25
N LYS A 47 -2.10 11.69 -7.06
CA LYS A 47 -1.53 10.81 -6.03
C LYS A 47 -2.35 9.53 -5.89
N TYR A 48 -1.67 8.38 -5.96
CA TYR A 48 -2.27 7.04 -5.86
C TYR A 48 -1.76 6.32 -4.61
N PRO A 49 -2.64 5.87 -3.68
CA PRO A 49 -2.24 4.98 -2.60
C PRO A 49 -1.95 3.58 -3.12
N LEU A 50 -0.85 2.97 -2.66
CA LEU A 50 -0.45 1.63 -3.06
C LEU A 50 -0.64 0.63 -1.91
N GLY A 51 -1.79 -0.02 -1.84
CA GLY A 51 -2.10 -1.09 -0.87
C GLY A 51 -2.19 -2.51 -1.46
N GLY A 52 -2.42 -2.61 -2.77
CA GLY A 52 -2.61 -3.86 -3.50
C GLY A 52 -1.32 -4.64 -3.76
N LYS A 53 -1.46 -5.88 -4.25
CA LYS A 53 -0.31 -6.73 -4.59
C LYS A 53 0.29 -6.38 -5.95
N VAL A 54 -0.54 -5.97 -6.90
CA VAL A 54 -0.14 -5.68 -8.28
C VAL A 54 -0.92 -4.47 -8.78
N TYR A 55 -0.26 -3.60 -9.54
CA TYR A 55 -0.88 -2.49 -10.24
C TYR A 55 -0.41 -2.46 -11.70
N SER A 56 -1.33 -2.31 -12.62
CA SER A 56 -1.08 -1.98 -14.02
C SER A 56 -0.97 -0.47 -14.20
N ILE A 57 0.01 -0.03 -14.99
CA ILE A 57 0.26 1.38 -15.30
C ILE A 57 0.30 1.54 -16.82
N GLY A 58 -0.44 2.51 -17.35
CA GLY A 58 -0.38 2.83 -18.78
C GLY A 58 -1.51 3.74 -19.25
N ARG A 59 -1.59 3.99 -20.55
CA ARG A 59 -2.63 4.86 -21.13
C ARG A 59 -3.97 4.19 -21.35
N GLU A 60 -4.04 2.86 -21.17
CA GLU A 60 -5.31 2.16 -21.30
C GLU A 60 -6.24 2.57 -20.16
N SER A 61 -7.51 2.84 -20.46
CA SER A 61 -8.48 3.37 -19.49
C SER A 61 -8.82 2.40 -18.36
N ASN A 62 -8.51 1.12 -18.52
CA ASN A 62 -8.67 0.07 -17.52
C ASN A 62 -7.40 -0.15 -16.66
N SER A 63 -6.34 0.63 -16.86
CA SER A 63 -5.13 0.53 -16.02
C SER A 63 -5.45 0.99 -14.60
N ASP A 64 -4.95 0.28 -13.60
CA ASP A 64 -5.14 0.65 -12.18
C ASP A 64 -4.59 2.06 -11.90
N ILE A 65 -3.49 2.43 -12.59
CA ILE A 65 -2.91 3.76 -12.59
C ILE A 65 -2.88 4.26 -14.04
N HIS A 66 -3.88 5.04 -14.40
CA HIS A 66 -4.04 5.57 -15.74
C HIS A 66 -3.16 6.82 -15.98
N LEU A 67 -2.37 6.76 -17.05
CA LEU A 67 -1.48 7.83 -17.52
C LEU A 67 -2.02 8.45 -18.80
N CYS A 68 -2.33 9.74 -18.78
CA CYS A 68 -2.85 10.46 -19.93
C CYS A 68 -1.69 11.01 -20.77
N SER A 69 -1.20 10.20 -21.72
CA SER A 69 -0.25 10.67 -22.73
C SER A 69 -0.11 9.67 -23.88
N MET A 70 0.16 10.19 -25.08
CA MET A 70 0.43 9.39 -26.26
C MET A 70 1.81 8.70 -26.24
N PHE A 71 2.75 9.20 -25.43
CA PHE A 71 4.08 8.63 -25.28
C PHE A 71 4.13 7.41 -24.35
N VAL A 72 2.97 6.99 -23.83
CA VAL A 72 2.86 5.87 -22.91
C VAL A 72 2.17 4.69 -23.64
N SER A 73 2.75 3.49 -23.58
CA SER A 73 2.06 2.25 -23.99
C SER A 73 0.73 2.04 -23.27
N ARG A 74 -0.19 1.29 -23.89
CA ARG A 74 -1.47 0.90 -23.27
C ARG A 74 -1.26 0.22 -21.91
N ARG A 75 -0.41 -0.80 -21.90
CA ARG A 75 0.21 -1.39 -20.70
C ARG A 75 1.68 -1.04 -20.74
N HIS A 76 2.11 -0.12 -19.88
CA HIS A 76 3.46 0.43 -19.90
C HIS A 76 4.33 -0.16 -18.81
N ALA A 77 3.78 -0.34 -17.62
CA ALA A 77 4.51 -0.88 -16.50
C ALA A 77 3.59 -1.69 -15.60
N THR A 78 4.22 -2.53 -14.78
CA THR A 78 3.54 -3.24 -13.70
C THR A 78 4.29 -2.98 -12.40
N LEU A 79 3.59 -2.57 -11.35
CA LEU A 79 4.13 -2.58 -9.99
C LEU A 79 3.74 -3.89 -9.31
N VAL A 80 4.69 -4.52 -8.65
CA VAL A 80 4.48 -5.73 -7.85
C VAL A 80 5.01 -5.49 -6.45
N ARG A 81 4.16 -5.71 -5.46
CA ARG A 81 4.52 -5.60 -4.05
C ARG A 81 5.44 -6.76 -3.66
N GLN A 82 6.59 -6.44 -3.11
CA GLN A 82 7.59 -7.38 -2.61
C GLN A 82 7.64 -7.30 -1.09
N LYS A 83 7.47 -8.44 -0.41
CA LYS A 83 7.71 -8.53 1.04
C LYS A 83 9.22 -8.65 1.29
N ARG A 84 9.74 -7.85 2.20
CA ARG A 84 11.12 -7.96 2.68
C ARG A 84 11.21 -8.94 3.85
N LYS A 85 12.43 -9.38 4.18
CA LYS A 85 12.70 -10.29 5.30
C LYS A 85 12.39 -9.68 6.66
N ASP A 86 12.50 -8.36 6.77
CA ASP A 86 12.21 -7.58 7.99
C ASP A 86 10.71 -7.34 8.21
N GLY A 87 9.85 -7.92 7.38
CA GLY A 87 8.40 -7.73 7.45
C GLY A 87 7.92 -6.41 6.85
N SER A 88 8.79 -5.57 6.29
CA SER A 88 8.37 -4.41 5.48
C SER A 88 8.01 -4.82 4.05
N CYS A 89 7.49 -3.89 3.25
CA CYS A 89 7.26 -4.13 1.83
C CYS A 89 7.73 -2.97 0.97
N ASP A 90 8.13 -3.28 -0.26
CA ASP A 90 8.38 -2.32 -1.32
C ASP A 90 7.58 -2.67 -2.56
N TYR A 91 7.63 -1.79 -3.56
CA TYR A 91 7.19 -2.13 -4.90
C TYR A 91 8.39 -2.30 -5.82
N GLN A 92 8.35 -3.37 -6.61
CA GLN A 92 9.19 -3.55 -7.79
C GLN A 92 8.42 -3.04 -9.00
N ILE A 93 9.06 -2.20 -9.81
CA ILE A 93 8.53 -1.83 -11.12
C ILE A 93 9.10 -2.75 -12.19
N ILE A 94 8.24 -3.14 -13.11
CA ILE A 94 8.55 -3.95 -14.28
C ILE A 94 8.15 -3.14 -15.52
N ASP A 95 9.05 -3.05 -16.50
CA ASP A 95 8.73 -2.52 -17.83
C ASP A 95 7.83 -3.50 -18.57
N GLY A 96 6.64 -3.03 -18.95
CA GLY A 96 5.62 -3.84 -19.59
C GLY A 96 4.69 -4.59 -18.65
N ASP A 97 4.19 -5.73 -19.12
CA ASP A 97 3.36 -6.65 -18.35
C ASP A 97 4.14 -7.83 -17.77
N LEU A 98 3.48 -8.63 -16.92
CA LEU A 98 4.06 -9.84 -16.32
C LEU A 98 4.28 -10.97 -17.33
N GLN A 99 3.79 -10.85 -18.57
CA GLN A 99 4.04 -11.81 -19.65
C GLN A 99 5.37 -11.51 -20.37
N GLY A 100 5.96 -10.32 -20.13
CA GLY A 100 7.21 -9.89 -20.75
C GLY A 100 7.02 -8.98 -21.96
N ASN A 101 5.80 -8.48 -22.22
CA ASN A 101 5.56 -7.52 -23.28
C ASN A 101 6.01 -6.13 -22.82
N LEU A 102 7.18 -5.69 -23.30
CA LEU A 102 7.78 -4.41 -22.93
C LEU A 102 6.98 -3.21 -23.44
N SER A 103 7.14 -2.07 -22.77
CA SER A 103 6.66 -0.80 -23.32
C SER A 103 7.52 -0.34 -24.51
N ALA A 104 6.96 0.53 -25.35
CA ALA A 104 7.65 1.01 -26.56
C ALA A 104 8.82 1.94 -26.21
N ASN A 105 8.64 2.80 -25.20
CA ASN A 105 9.63 3.78 -24.79
C ASN A 105 10.53 3.28 -23.67
N GLY A 106 10.20 2.17 -23.01
CA GLY A 106 10.86 1.64 -21.83
C GLY A 106 10.82 2.59 -20.62
N ILE A 107 11.38 2.14 -19.50
CA ILE A 107 11.37 2.91 -18.25
C ILE A 107 12.76 3.46 -17.91
N LEU A 108 12.80 4.72 -17.46
CA LEU A 108 13.97 5.32 -16.83
C LEU A 108 13.69 5.52 -15.33
N ILE A 109 14.61 5.12 -14.46
CA ILE A 109 14.56 5.38 -13.02
C ILE A 109 15.75 6.24 -12.65
N ASN A 110 15.50 7.44 -12.11
CA ASN A 110 16.52 8.43 -11.78
C ASN A 110 17.49 8.70 -12.96
N GLY A 111 16.92 8.78 -14.17
CA GLY A 111 17.66 9.00 -15.42
C GLY A 111 18.36 7.75 -16.01
N ARG A 112 18.29 6.59 -15.34
CA ARG A 112 18.91 5.35 -15.82
C ARG A 112 17.89 4.39 -16.42
N LYS A 113 18.19 3.86 -17.60
CA LYS A 113 17.31 2.90 -18.27
C LYS A 113 17.26 1.58 -17.50
N LEU A 114 16.07 0.99 -17.37
CA LEU A 114 15.98 -0.39 -16.91
C LEU A 114 16.72 -1.32 -17.89
N PRO A 115 17.56 -2.25 -17.39
CA PRO A 115 18.21 -3.24 -18.25
C PRO A 115 17.17 -4.09 -18.95
N ALA A 116 17.37 -4.33 -20.25
CA ALA A 116 16.52 -5.21 -21.02
C ALA A 116 16.53 -6.65 -20.45
N PRO A 117 15.45 -7.43 -20.66
CA PRO A 117 15.43 -8.83 -20.30
C PRO A 117 16.57 -9.62 -20.93
N ASN A 118 17.06 -10.62 -20.21
CA ASN A 118 18.11 -11.52 -20.68
C ASN A 118 17.92 -12.92 -20.08
N LEU A 119 18.86 -13.84 -20.35
CA LEU A 119 18.77 -15.23 -19.89
C LEU A 119 18.65 -15.38 -18.36
N LYS A 120 19.21 -14.44 -17.58
CA LYS A 120 19.15 -14.45 -16.12
C LYS A 120 17.92 -13.72 -15.58
N ASN A 121 17.53 -12.63 -16.25
CA ASN A 121 16.45 -11.75 -15.82
C ASN A 121 15.38 -11.71 -16.91
N LYS A 122 14.33 -12.51 -16.77
CA LYS A 122 13.25 -12.61 -17.76
C LYS A 122 12.43 -11.31 -17.90
N LEU A 123 12.43 -10.46 -16.88
CA LEU A 123 11.70 -9.20 -16.86
C LEU A 123 12.68 -8.04 -16.63
N ALA A 124 12.45 -6.92 -17.31
CA ALA A 124 13.16 -5.67 -17.06
C ALA A 124 12.56 -5.01 -15.81
N ALA A 125 13.18 -5.25 -14.66
CA ALA A 125 12.60 -4.92 -13.37
C ALA A 125 13.60 -4.32 -12.38
N GLN A 126 13.12 -3.46 -11.49
CA GLN A 126 13.90 -2.88 -10.39
C GLN A 126 13.03 -2.59 -9.17
N ASN A 127 13.58 -2.83 -7.97
CA ASN A 127 12.94 -2.44 -6.72
C ASN A 127 13.02 -0.92 -6.55
N LEU A 128 11.89 -0.29 -6.25
CA LEU A 128 11.78 1.14 -6.01
C LEU A 128 12.19 1.49 -4.59
N LYS A 129 12.93 2.58 -4.46
CA LYS A 129 13.30 3.22 -3.20
C LYS A 129 12.50 4.51 -3.02
N HIS A 130 12.35 4.95 -1.77
CA HIS A 130 11.75 6.25 -1.48
C HIS A 130 12.36 7.35 -2.36
N GLN A 131 11.50 8.15 -2.98
CA GLN A 131 11.80 9.25 -3.92
C GLN A 131 12.40 8.83 -5.26
N ASP A 132 12.38 7.54 -5.63
CA ASP A 132 12.72 7.15 -6.99
C ASP A 132 11.75 7.80 -7.99
N LYS A 133 12.32 8.56 -8.93
CA LYS A 133 11.60 9.15 -10.06
C LYS A 133 11.64 8.21 -11.25
N ILE A 134 10.47 7.86 -11.76
CA ILE A 134 10.22 6.96 -12.87
C ILE A 134 9.75 7.81 -14.05
N VAL A 135 10.37 7.68 -15.22
CA VAL A 135 9.94 8.34 -16.46
C VAL A 135 9.50 7.29 -17.46
N PHE A 136 8.27 7.44 -17.95
CA PHE A 136 7.62 6.52 -18.90
C PHE A 136 7.69 7.04 -20.34
N GLY A 137 7.83 8.35 -20.52
CA GLY A 137 7.85 8.99 -21.82
C GLY A 137 8.00 10.50 -21.69
N ALA A 138 8.03 11.20 -22.82
CA ALA A 138 8.13 12.66 -22.83
C ALA A 138 6.97 13.28 -22.01
N GLY A 139 7.31 14.10 -21.03
CA GLY A 139 6.33 14.79 -20.17
C GLY A 139 5.58 13.89 -19.17
N VAL A 140 5.94 12.60 -19.04
CA VAL A 140 5.22 11.68 -18.15
C VAL A 140 6.15 10.99 -17.18
N SER A 141 5.91 11.22 -15.89
CA SER A 141 6.71 10.64 -14.82
C SER A 141 5.88 10.28 -13.59
N ALA A 142 6.50 9.53 -12.69
CA ALA A 142 5.96 9.31 -11.36
C ALA A 142 7.08 9.29 -10.32
N THR A 143 6.76 9.66 -9.09
CA THR A 143 7.67 9.60 -7.95
C THR A 143 7.09 8.67 -6.89
N TYR A 144 7.87 7.69 -6.45
CA TYR A 144 7.44 6.73 -5.44
C TYR A 144 7.78 7.20 -4.03
N HIS A 145 6.82 7.12 -3.11
CA HIS A 145 6.98 7.54 -1.71
C HIS A 145 6.65 6.41 -0.74
N GLN A 146 7.45 6.35 0.33
CA GLN A 146 7.26 5.55 1.52
C GLN A 146 7.10 6.55 2.66
N LEU A 147 6.01 6.45 3.40
CA LEU A 147 5.73 7.31 4.55
C LEU A 147 5.54 6.42 5.75
N ASP A 148 6.43 6.54 6.72
CA ASP A 148 6.22 5.89 8.00
C ASP A 148 4.99 6.50 8.66
N ARG A 149 4.01 5.66 8.96
CA ARG A 149 2.85 5.93 9.78
C ARG A 149 3.35 5.93 11.22
N GLN A 150 4.20 6.90 11.53
CA GLN A 150 4.39 7.26 12.93
C GLN A 150 3.02 7.74 13.40
N ASP A 151 2.44 7.00 14.35
CA ASP A 151 1.29 7.44 15.10
C ASP A 151 1.61 8.83 15.67
N LYS A 152 1.16 9.88 15.01
CA LYS A 152 0.91 11.18 15.65
C LYS A 152 -0.30 11.04 16.58
N ARG A 153 -0.25 10.06 17.48
CA ARG A 153 -1.02 9.95 18.72
C ARG A 153 -0.09 10.24 19.90
N THR A 154 0.74 11.26 19.75
CA THR A 154 1.39 11.95 20.86
C THR A 154 1.20 13.44 20.68
N ASP A 155 -0.05 13.88 20.57
CA ASP A 155 -0.44 15.01 21.41
C ASP A 155 -0.78 14.39 22.76
N LYS A 156 0.28 14.06 23.51
CA LYS A 156 0.17 14.06 24.96
C LYS A 156 -0.36 15.43 25.29
N GLN A 157 -1.47 15.42 25.99
CA GLN A 157 -1.88 16.41 26.96
C GLN A 157 -0.69 16.67 27.90
N THR A 158 0.27 17.49 27.45
CA THR A 158 1.33 18.06 28.27
C THR A 158 0.75 19.32 28.85
N GLY A 159 0.49 19.29 30.16
CA GLY A 159 -0.07 20.41 30.88
C GLY A 159 0.74 21.68 30.67
N SER A 160 0.05 22.74 30.26
CA SER A 160 0.34 24.04 30.82
C SER A 160 -0.24 24.02 32.23
N LEU A 161 0.59 23.69 33.22
CA LEU A 161 0.40 24.28 34.53
C LEU A 161 0.98 25.68 34.38
N ASP A 162 0.12 26.66 34.11
CA ASP A 162 0.50 28.05 34.24
C ASP A 162 0.92 28.28 35.69
N PRO A 163 2.20 28.57 36.00
CA PRO A 163 2.63 28.78 37.37
C PRO A 163 2.40 30.24 37.74
N LEU A 164 1.14 30.66 37.78
CA LEU A 164 0.71 31.95 38.33
C LEU A 164 -0.66 31.88 39.04
N ASP A 165 -1.05 30.72 39.54
CA ASP A 165 -2.08 30.62 40.60
C ASP A 165 -1.38 30.53 41.97
N ASP A 166 -0.50 31.49 42.26
CA ASP A 166 -0.08 31.81 43.63
C ASP A 166 -1.04 32.86 44.18
N ILE A 167 -2.34 32.50 44.18
CA ILE A 167 -3.35 33.24 44.94
C ILE A 167 -3.11 32.92 46.41
N THR A 168 -2.46 33.87 47.08
CA THR A 168 -2.23 33.85 48.52
C THR A 168 -3.52 33.48 49.26
N LEU A 169 -3.46 32.37 49.98
CA LEU A 169 -4.48 31.94 50.91
C LEU A 169 -4.52 32.99 52.04
N ILE A 170 -5.41 33.96 51.94
CA ILE A 170 -5.73 34.88 53.03
C ILE A 170 -6.47 34.03 54.08
N ASP A 171 -5.80 33.74 55.18
CA ASP A 171 -6.41 33.05 56.32
C ASP A 171 -7.42 34.00 57.00
N PRO A 172 -8.71 33.63 57.12
CA PRO A 172 -9.76 34.52 57.60
C PRO A 172 -9.83 34.50 59.13
N GLY A 173 -9.37 35.56 59.82
CA GLY A 173 -9.72 35.74 61.24
C GLY A 173 -8.69 36.35 62.20
N MET A 174 -7.78 37.22 61.75
CA MET A 174 -7.08 38.15 62.65
C MET A 174 -7.53 39.59 62.39
N ILE A 175 -8.64 39.97 63.04
CA ILE A 175 -8.87 41.32 63.53
C ILE A 175 -9.46 41.18 64.94
N ASP A 176 -8.58 41.12 65.94
CA ASP A 176 -8.99 41.32 67.33
C ASP A 176 -9.16 42.82 67.58
N LEU A 177 -10.39 43.16 67.98
CA LEU A 177 -10.85 44.23 68.88
C LEU A 177 -9.89 45.38 69.21
N ASP A 178 -10.37 46.61 68.98
CA ASP A 178 -10.17 47.72 69.91
C ASP A 178 -11.53 48.40 70.21
N ASN A 179 -11.72 48.70 71.49
CA ASN A 179 -12.79 49.51 72.08
C ASN A 179 -12.39 50.98 72.11
#